data_AF-B4MYB9-F1
#
_entry.id   AF-B4MYB9-F1
#
_cell.length_a   1.000
_cell.length_b   1.000
_cell.length_c   1.000
_cell.angle_alpha   90.00
_cell.angle_beta   90.00
_cell.angle_gamma   90.00
#
_symmetry.space_group_name_H-M   'P 1'
#
loop_
_entity.id
_entity.type
_entity.pdbx_description
1 polymer ?
#
loop_
_entity_poly.entity_id
_entity_poly.type
_entity_poly.pdbx_seq_one_letter_code
_entity_poly.pdbx_strand_id
1 'polypeptide(L)'
;MWQIWKKVNPRMGIQMATTMAKRHLAKAQDHNNSNMWKKLTFMVATPAICLCMVNAFVVPHKEVEPEPFVKYEHLRRRTKRFPWGDGNRSLFHNAKSNALPDGYEHQ
;
A
#
# COMPACT_ATOMS: atom_id res chain seq x y z
N MET A 1 55.03 -42.92 26.90
CA MET A 1 54.02 -41.84 27.10
C MET A 1 53.99 -40.88 25.89
N TRP A 2 53.92 -41.41 24.65
CA TRP A 2 53.86 -40.64 23.39
C TRP A 2 52.92 -41.35 22.39
N GLN A 3 51.81 -41.91 22.85
CA GLN A 3 50.86 -42.63 21.99
C GLN A 3 49.39 -42.22 22.22
N ILE A 4 49.15 -41.17 23.02
CA ILE A 4 47.78 -40.81 23.47
C ILE A 4 47.26 -39.51 22.81
N TRP A 5 48.07 -38.73 22.08
CA TRP A 5 47.64 -37.40 21.64
C TRP A 5 47.17 -37.27 20.16
N LYS A 6 47.24 -38.31 19.32
CA LYS A 6 46.87 -38.21 17.88
C LYS A 6 45.40 -38.51 17.57
N LYS A 7 44.44 -38.09 18.40
CA LYS A 7 43.02 -38.40 18.14
C LYS A 7 42.08 -37.21 18.29
N VAL A 8 42.47 -36.03 17.81
CA VAL A 8 41.48 -35.08 17.29
C VAL A 8 41.30 -35.40 15.82
N ASN A 9 40.19 -36.05 15.46
CA ASN A 9 39.92 -36.52 14.11
C ASN A 9 39.54 -35.30 13.24
N PRO A 10 40.41 -34.81 12.32
CA PRO A 10 40.17 -33.57 11.57
C PRO A 10 38.93 -33.64 10.67
N ARG A 11 38.46 -34.86 10.39
CA ARG A 11 37.23 -35.14 9.68
C ARG A 11 35.99 -34.56 10.37
N MET A 12 35.91 -34.50 11.70
CA MET A 12 34.73 -33.94 12.37
C MET A 12 34.59 -32.43 12.16
N GLY A 13 35.70 -31.68 12.22
CA GLY A 13 35.68 -30.23 11.97
C GLY A 13 35.31 -29.91 10.53
N ILE A 14 35.86 -30.67 9.57
CA ILE A 14 35.53 -30.54 8.14
C ILE A 14 34.08 -30.97 7.87
N GLN A 15 33.58 -32.03 8.51
CA GLN A 15 32.19 -32.48 8.39
C GLN A 15 31.21 -31.44 8.95
N MET A 16 31.53 -30.79 10.07
CA MET A 16 30.71 -29.73 10.64
C MET A 16 30.70 -28.49 9.74
N ALA A 17 31.87 -28.04 9.27
CA ALA A 17 31.98 -26.90 8.36
C ALA A 17 31.27 -27.15 7.02
N THR A 18 31.41 -28.34 6.44
CA THR A 18 30.71 -28.72 5.20
C THR A 18 29.21 -28.87 5.40
N THR A 19 28.75 -29.37 6.56
CA THR A 19 27.32 -29.43 6.89
C THR A 19 26.73 -28.04 7.04
N MET A 20 27.45 -27.11 7.67
CA MET A 20 27.04 -25.71 7.76
C MET A 20 27.03 -25.05 6.37
N ALA A 21 28.08 -25.20 5.58
CA ALA A 21 28.12 -24.69 4.20
C ALA A 21 26.99 -25.25 3.33
N LYS A 22 26.68 -26.54 3.45
CA LYS A 22 25.54 -27.18 2.77
C LYS A 22 24.19 -26.61 3.23
N ARG A 23 24.02 -26.31 4.53
CA ARG A 23 22.81 -25.63 5.05
C ARG A 23 22.67 -24.21 4.52
N HIS A 24 23.76 -23.45 4.46
CA HIS A 24 23.76 -22.10 3.90
C HIS A 24 23.44 -22.11 2.41
N LEU A 25 23.99 -23.06 1.65
CA LEU A 25 23.68 -23.24 0.23
C LEU A 25 22.23 -23.67 0.00
N ALA A 26 21.71 -24.62 0.80
CA ALA A 26 20.31 -25.05 0.74
C ALA A 26 19.33 -23.92 1.07
N LYS A 27 19.67 -23.03 2.01
CA LYS A 27 18.89 -21.84 2.34
C LYS A 27 18.92 -20.78 1.23
N ALA A 28 19.99 -20.71 0.45
CA ALA A 28 20.11 -19.85 -0.72
C ALA A 28 19.33 -20.39 -1.95
N GLN A 29 19.09 -21.71 -2.01
CA GLN A 29 18.32 -22.36 -3.08
C GLN A 29 16.80 -22.40 -2.85
N ASP A 30 16.31 -21.94 -1.70
CA ASP A 30 14.86 -21.92 -1.42
C ASP A 30 14.21 -20.72 -2.13
N HIS A 31 13.81 -20.92 -3.39
CA HIS A 31 13.11 -19.93 -4.22
C HIS A 31 11.64 -19.68 -3.78
N ASN A 32 11.25 -20.08 -2.57
CA ASN A 32 9.93 -19.79 -2.04
C ASN A 32 9.86 -18.38 -1.41
N ASN A 33 9.81 -17.37 -2.28
CA ASN A 33 9.71 -15.95 -1.92
C ASN A 33 8.44 -15.58 -1.13
N SER A 34 7.48 -16.50 -0.95
CA SER A 34 6.22 -16.25 -0.25
C SER A 34 6.42 -15.76 1.19
N ASN A 35 7.42 -16.29 1.90
CA ASN A 35 7.72 -15.88 3.27
C ASN A 35 8.38 -14.50 3.34
N MET A 36 9.16 -14.11 2.32
CA MET A 36 9.71 -12.75 2.20
C MET A 36 8.58 -11.74 1.96
N TRP A 37 7.70 -12.00 0.98
CA TRP A 37 6.58 -11.11 0.68
C TRP A 37 5.60 -10.99 1.85
N LYS A 38 5.32 -12.08 2.57
CA LYS A 38 4.49 -12.06 3.78
C LYS A 38 5.09 -11.14 4.84
N LYS A 39 6.39 -11.24 5.10
CA LYS A 39 7.08 -10.35 6.05
C LYS A 39 7.05 -8.90 5.58
N LEU A 40 7.30 -8.64 4.30
CA LEU A 40 7.27 -7.29 3.74
C LEU A 40 5.87 -6.66 3.87
N THR A 41 4.81 -7.41 3.57
CA THR A 41 3.43 -6.94 3.72
C THR A 41 3.14 -6.55 5.17
N PHE A 42 3.43 -7.43 6.14
CA PHE A 42 3.04 -7.17 7.53
C PHE A 42 4.00 -6.22 8.27
N MET A 43 5.29 -6.22 7.95
CA MET A 43 6.29 -5.40 8.65
C MET A 43 6.50 -4.04 8.01
N VAL A 44 6.15 -3.86 6.73
CA VAL A 44 6.39 -2.59 6.02
C VAL A 44 5.09 -2.03 5.44
N ALA A 45 4.37 -2.79 4.61
CA ALA A 45 3.20 -2.24 3.94
C ALA A 45 2.07 -1.91 4.93
N THR A 46 1.77 -2.80 5.87
CA THR A 46 0.74 -2.58 6.90
C THR A 46 1.02 -1.33 7.75
N PRO A 47 2.20 -1.15 8.40
CA PRO A 47 2.44 0.07 9.16
C PRO A 47 2.46 1.32 8.29
N ALA A 48 2.94 1.24 7.03
CA ALA A 48 2.88 2.38 6.11
C ALA A 48 1.43 2.79 5.80
N ILE A 49 0.54 1.82 5.52
CA ILE A 49 -0.88 2.07 5.29
C ILE A 49 -1.53 2.65 6.56
N CYS A 50 -1.22 2.10 7.74
CA CYS A 50 -1.73 2.64 9.00
C CYS A 50 -1.32 4.09 9.20
N LEU A 51 -0.06 4.47 8.91
CA LEU A 51 0.39 5.86 8.98
C LEU A 51 -0.36 6.75 7.99
N CYS A 52 -0.58 6.29 6.75
CA CYS A 52 -1.39 7.02 5.77
C CYS A 52 -2.84 7.20 6.22
N MET A 53 -3.44 6.18 6.85
CA MET A 53 -4.81 6.28 7.39
C MET A 53 -4.88 7.28 8.55
N VAL A 54 -3.90 7.29 9.46
CA VAL A 54 -3.84 8.30 10.52
C VAL A 54 -3.76 9.70 9.92
N ASN A 55 -2.92 9.91 8.90
CA ASN A 55 -2.84 11.19 8.21
C ASN A 55 -4.16 11.58 7.53
N ALA A 56 -4.85 10.64 6.88
CA ALA A 56 -6.08 10.93 6.14
C ALA A 56 -7.32 11.14 7.02
N PHE A 57 -7.40 10.48 8.18
CA PHE A 57 -8.61 10.44 9.00
C PHE A 57 -8.50 11.19 10.34
N VAL A 58 -7.30 11.34 10.90
CA VAL A 58 -7.09 11.96 12.22
C VAL A 58 -6.60 13.40 12.09
N VAL A 59 -5.78 13.67 11.07
CA VAL A 59 -5.31 15.04 10.81
C VAL A 59 -6.45 15.83 10.18
N PRO A 60 -6.88 16.96 10.76
CA PRO A 60 -7.96 17.75 10.21
C PRO A 60 -7.52 18.33 8.86
N HIS A 61 -8.11 17.84 7.78
CA HIS A 61 -8.00 18.46 6.47
C HIS A 61 -8.92 19.68 6.45
N LYS A 62 -8.38 20.84 6.08
CA LYS A 62 -9.19 22.03 5.89
C LYS A 62 -10.22 21.73 4.81
N GLU A 63 -11.50 21.87 5.14
CA GLU A 63 -12.53 21.94 4.10
C GLU A 63 -12.20 23.14 3.23
N VAL A 64 -11.84 22.88 1.98
CA VAL A 64 -11.61 23.94 1.00
C VAL A 64 -12.99 24.51 0.67
N GLU A 65 -13.19 25.80 0.97
CA GLU A 65 -14.41 26.48 0.57
C GLU A 65 -14.55 26.41 -0.96
N PRO A 66 -15.76 26.15 -1.48
CA PRO A 66 -15.96 26.12 -2.91
C PRO A 66 -15.63 27.50 -3.50
N GLU A 67 -14.82 27.50 -4.55
CA GLU A 67 -14.54 28.68 -5.37
C GLU A 67 -15.85 29.31 -5.88
N PRO A 68 -15.89 30.64 -6.09
CA PRO A 68 -17.07 31.30 -6.62
C PRO A 68 -17.48 30.70 -7.96
N PHE A 69 -18.79 30.54 -8.17
CA PHE A 69 -19.31 29.91 -9.38
C PHE A 69 -18.99 30.74 -10.63
N VAL A 70 -18.25 30.14 -11.56
CA VAL A 70 -18.03 30.69 -12.91
C VAL A 70 -18.55 29.68 -13.94
N LYS A 71 -19.43 30.16 -14.83
CA LYS A 71 -20.07 29.33 -15.86
C LYS A 71 -19.14 29.10 -17.05
N TYR A 72 -18.20 28.18 -16.89
CA TYR A 72 -17.36 27.72 -17.98
C TYR A 72 -18.13 26.81 -18.94
N GLU A 73 -18.08 27.09 -20.25
CA GLU A 73 -18.81 26.31 -21.26
C GLU A 73 -18.38 24.84 -21.36
N HIS A 74 -17.11 24.56 -21.05
CA HIS A 74 -16.55 23.21 -21.09
C HIS A 74 -16.83 22.40 -19.81
N LEU A 75 -17.27 23.04 -18.72
CA LEU A 75 -17.63 22.36 -17.47
C LEU A 75 -19.13 22.12 -17.40
N ARG A 76 -19.53 21.13 -16.60
CA ARG A 76 -20.95 20.86 -16.27
C ARG A 76 -21.85 20.69 -17.50
N ARG A 77 -21.29 20.24 -18.62
CA ARG A 77 -22.02 20.00 -19.86
C ARG A 77 -23.16 18.99 -19.63
N ARG A 78 -24.34 19.32 -20.17
CA ARG A 78 -25.54 18.48 -20.16
C ARG A 78 -26.12 18.40 -21.56
N THR A 79 -25.65 17.46 -22.38
CA THR A 79 -26.20 17.21 -23.73
C THR A 79 -27.42 16.31 -23.71
N LYS A 80 -27.47 15.38 -22.76
CA LYS A 80 -28.59 14.49 -22.48
C LYS A 80 -28.77 14.41 -20.96
N ARG A 81 -30.02 14.29 -20.51
CA ARG A 81 -30.36 14.09 -19.10
C ARG A 81 -29.84 12.73 -18.61
N PHE A 82 -29.41 12.68 -17.35
CA PHE A 82 -29.07 11.41 -16.69
C PHE A 82 -30.33 10.53 -16.51
N PRO A 83 -30.20 9.19 -16.52
CA PRO A 83 -31.32 8.26 -16.39
C PRO A 83 -31.80 8.05 -14.93
N TRP A 84 -31.56 9.01 -14.02
CA TRP A 84 -31.98 8.97 -12.62
C TRP A 84 -32.35 10.37 -12.11
N GLY A 85 -33.11 10.41 -11.03
CA GLY A 85 -33.49 11.67 -10.36
C GLY A 85 -34.14 12.68 -11.30
N ASP A 86 -33.65 13.91 -11.27
CA ASP A 86 -34.08 15.03 -12.13
C ASP A 86 -33.37 15.07 -13.51
N GLY A 87 -32.40 14.16 -13.70
CA GLY A 87 -31.56 14.10 -14.88
C GLY A 87 -30.48 15.19 -14.97
N ASN A 88 -30.32 16.04 -13.94
CA ASN A 88 -29.35 17.13 -13.93
C ASN A 88 -28.19 16.88 -12.94
N ARG A 89 -28.48 16.19 -11.84
CA ARG A 89 -27.50 15.81 -10.81
C ARG A 89 -26.72 14.55 -11.20
N SER A 90 -25.40 14.58 -11.03
CA SER A 90 -24.54 13.40 -11.23
C SER A 90 -24.81 12.31 -10.20
N LEU A 91 -24.37 11.08 -10.45
CA LEU A 91 -24.59 9.95 -9.54
C LEU A 91 -24.05 10.20 -8.11
N PHE A 92 -22.85 10.79 -8.01
CA PHE A 92 -22.23 11.20 -6.74
C PHE A 92 -22.28 12.73 -6.61
N HIS A 93 -23.48 13.30 -6.62
CA HIS A 93 -23.68 14.73 -6.44
C HIS A 93 -23.54 15.16 -4.99
N ASN A 94 -22.64 16.10 -4.72
CA ASN A 94 -22.51 16.76 -3.41
C ASN A 94 -22.95 18.23 -3.56
N ALA A 95 -24.05 18.61 -2.89
CA ALA A 95 -24.62 19.95 -3.00
C ALA A 95 -23.69 21.08 -2.49
N LYS A 96 -22.75 20.76 -1.58
CA LYS A 96 -21.77 21.72 -1.04
C LYS A 96 -20.64 22.04 -2.02
N SER A 97 -20.21 21.08 -2.85
CA SER A 97 -19.01 21.22 -3.70
C SER A 97 -19.29 21.19 -5.19
N ASN A 98 -20.38 20.57 -5.62
CA ASN A 98 -20.67 20.33 -7.03
C ASN A 98 -21.75 21.30 -7.51
N ALA A 99 -21.35 22.40 -8.13
CA ALA A 99 -22.31 23.31 -8.75
C ALA A 99 -23.01 22.66 -9.96
N LEU A 100 -24.29 23.00 -10.14
CA LEU A 100 -25.08 22.71 -11.33
C LEU A 100 -24.73 23.69 -12.47
N PRO A 101 -25.24 23.48 -13.70
CA PRO A 101 -25.05 24.42 -14.81
C PRO A 101 -25.50 25.86 -14.52
N ASP A 102 -26.39 26.02 -13.52
CA ASP A 102 -26.98 27.30 -13.12
C ASP A 102 -26.38 27.88 -11.82
N GLY A 103 -25.50 27.14 -11.12
CA GLY A 103 -24.88 27.60 -9.87
C GLY A 103 -24.80 26.54 -8.76
N TYR A 104 -24.30 26.94 -7.59
CA TYR A 104 -24.36 26.11 -6.39
C TYR A 104 -25.78 26.09 -5.81
N GLU A 105 -26.16 24.99 -5.16
CA GLU A 105 -27.52 24.82 -4.62
C GLU A 105 -27.74 25.55 -3.28
N HIS A 106 -26.67 25.93 -2.58
CA HIS A 106 -26.71 26.53 -1.23
C HIS A 106 -26.13 27.94 -1.18
N GLN A 107 -26.14 28.65 -2.30
CA GLN A 107 -25.66 30.03 -2.40
C GLN A 107 -26.78 31.03 -2.14
#